data_AF-A0A8D3DRL6-F1
#
_entry.id   AF-A0A8D3DRL6-F1
#
_cell.length_a   1.000
_cell.length_b   1.000
_cell.length_c   1.000
_cell.angle_alpha   90.00
_cell.angle_beta   90.00
_cell.angle_gamma   90.00
#
_symmetry.space_group_name_H-M   'P 1'
#
loop_
_entity.id
_entity.type
_entity.pdbx_description
1 polymer ?
#
loop_
_entity_poly.entity_id
_entity_poly.type
_entity_poly.pdbx_seq_one_letter_code
_entity_poly.pdbx_strand_id
1 'polypeptide(L)'
;MLHLTAGRVGSLLARRATAALTNSSVRMASHGHDVAEMVDMSQPLYVDRVDIPLPDRPYKDTLSPAEESLKQKEKGPWSQLSKEEKLALYRLKFCQTFPEMQEPSAEWKTVLGGIFIFLGLTGLVVWWQKVYVYPARPRTFDDDWQAKQGKTTVTDKIDGFTYNISKFSYFIYIYIYIYI
;
A
#
# COMPACT_ATOMS: atom_id res chain seq x y z
N MET A 1 61.56 33.67 31.45
CA MET A 1 60.68 32.84 32.28
C MET A 1 59.24 33.12 31.89
N LEU A 2 58.44 32.05 31.90
CA LEU A 2 56.99 31.98 31.73
C LEU A 2 56.44 31.86 30.29
N HIS A 3 55.44 30.99 30.26
CA HIS A 3 54.94 30.10 29.22
C HIS A 3 53.45 30.41 29.02
N LEU A 4 52.81 29.75 28.03
CA LEU A 4 51.35 29.66 27.76
C LEU A 4 50.66 30.88 27.14
N THR A 5 49.67 30.76 26.24
CA THR A 5 49.18 29.70 25.34
C THR A 5 48.19 30.42 24.41
N ALA A 6 48.36 30.29 23.09
CA ALA A 6 47.34 30.74 22.14
C ALA A 6 46.27 29.64 22.03
N GLY A 7 45.06 29.91 22.53
CA GLY A 7 43.91 29.04 22.36
C GLY A 7 43.45 29.03 20.90
N ARG A 8 43.67 27.92 20.19
CA ARG A 8 43.10 27.68 18.86
C ARG A 8 41.80 26.89 19.05
N VAL A 9 40.68 27.59 18.98
CA VAL A 9 39.32 27.00 19.00
C VAL A 9 39.10 26.18 17.73
N GLY A 10 38.53 24.99 17.94
CA GLY A 10 38.45 23.92 16.96
C GLY A 10 37.66 24.24 15.68
N SER A 11 38.18 23.72 14.58
CA SER A 11 37.48 23.54 13.32
C SER A 11 37.68 22.08 12.91
N LEU A 12 36.70 21.23 13.24
CA LEU A 12 36.58 19.88 12.69
C LEU A 12 35.20 19.72 12.06
N LEU A 13 35.04 20.30 10.87
CA LEU A 13 33.99 19.92 9.92
C LEU A 13 34.65 19.58 8.58
N ALA A 14 35.17 18.36 8.47
CA ALA A 14 35.52 17.75 7.20
C ALA A 14 34.63 16.53 6.95
N ARG A 15 33.40 16.90 6.60
CA ARG A 15 32.37 16.20 5.84
C ARG A 15 32.92 15.06 4.95
N ARG A 16 32.95 13.83 5.46
CA ARG A 16 32.99 12.62 4.63
C ARG A 16 31.56 12.20 4.31
N ALA A 17 31.05 12.66 3.19
CA ALA A 17 29.81 12.17 2.58
C ALA A 17 30.07 11.91 1.10
N THR A 18 30.92 10.92 0.81
CA THR A 18 30.92 10.26 -0.50
C THR A 18 29.79 9.24 -0.46
N ALA A 19 28.65 9.62 -1.03
CA ALA A 19 27.54 8.72 -1.29
C ALA A 19 28.05 7.51 -2.09
N ALA A 20 27.93 6.32 -1.50
CA ALA A 20 28.08 5.07 -2.23
C ALA A 20 26.87 4.92 -3.15
N LEU A 21 27.03 5.32 -4.42
CA LEU A 21 26.15 4.87 -5.49
C LEU A 21 26.56 3.42 -5.82
N THR A 22 26.04 2.47 -5.05
CA THR A 22 26.07 1.06 -5.46
C THR A 22 25.09 0.89 -6.62
N ASN A 23 25.64 0.88 -7.84
CA ASN A 23 24.95 0.33 -9.00
C ASN A 23 24.70 -1.15 -8.76
N SER A 24 23.54 -1.51 -8.22
CA SER A 24 23.02 -2.87 -8.28
C SER A 24 22.65 -3.17 -9.74
N SER A 25 23.61 -3.65 -10.52
CA SER A 25 23.34 -4.24 -11.82
C SER A 25 22.64 -5.58 -11.61
N VAL A 26 21.31 -5.54 -11.49
CA VAL A 26 20.50 -6.74 -11.64
C VAL A 26 20.69 -7.21 -13.07
N ARG A 27 21.44 -8.30 -13.24
CA ARG A 27 21.47 -9.02 -14.51
C ARG A 27 20.07 -9.56 -14.72
N MET A 28 19.33 -8.99 -15.67
CA MET A 28 18.10 -9.59 -16.16
C MET A 28 18.44 -10.99 -16.66
N ALA A 29 17.86 -12.03 -16.06
CA ALA A 29 17.94 -13.37 -16.59
C ALA A 29 17.33 -13.31 -18.00
N SER A 30 18.11 -13.72 -19.01
CA SER A 30 17.63 -13.87 -20.37
C SER A 30 16.53 -14.93 -20.36
N HIS A 31 15.28 -14.51 -20.43
CA HIS A 31 14.17 -15.44 -20.66
C HIS A 31 14.40 -16.11 -22.00
N GLY A 32 14.67 -17.41 -21.96
CA GLY A 32 14.60 -18.26 -23.15
C GLY A 32 13.22 -18.09 -23.79
N HIS A 33 13.18 -18.05 -25.11
CA HIS A 33 11.96 -17.94 -25.90
C HIS A 33 11.24 -19.30 -25.92
N ASP A 34 10.85 -19.80 -24.75
CA ASP A 34 9.84 -20.84 -24.65
C ASP A 34 8.51 -20.14 -24.88
N VAL A 35 7.94 -20.35 -26.06
CA VAL A 35 6.60 -19.88 -26.37
C VAL A 35 5.66 -20.60 -25.42
N ALA A 36 5.13 -19.88 -24.43
CA ALA A 36 4.09 -20.40 -23.56
C ALA A 36 2.98 -20.97 -24.46
N GLU A 37 2.69 -22.26 -24.28
CA GLU A 37 1.66 -22.93 -25.06
C GLU A 37 0.35 -22.15 -24.91
N MET A 38 -0.23 -21.76 -26.06
CA MET A 38 -1.48 -21.02 -26.05
C MET A 38 -2.57 -21.92 -25.48
N VAL A 39 -3.09 -21.54 -24.32
CA VAL A 39 -4.08 -22.34 -23.59
C VAL A 39 -5.39 -22.39 -24.38
N ASP A 40 -5.89 -23.59 -24.65
CA ASP A 40 -7.18 -23.81 -25.28
C ASP A 40 -8.32 -23.45 -24.31
N MET A 41 -8.96 -22.31 -24.56
CA MET A 41 -10.05 -21.78 -23.72
C MET A 41 -11.40 -22.47 -23.97
N SER A 42 -11.49 -23.41 -24.93
CA SER A 42 -12.71 -24.20 -25.15
C SER A 42 -12.86 -25.35 -24.15
N GLN A 43 -11.77 -25.74 -23.49
CA GLN A 43 -11.75 -26.79 -22.47
C GLN A 43 -11.80 -26.18 -21.06
N PRO A 44 -12.32 -26.92 -20.06
CA PRO A 44 -12.26 -26.48 -18.68
C PRO A 44 -10.81 -26.30 -18.22
N LEU A 45 -10.54 -25.18 -17.56
CA LEU A 45 -9.24 -24.84 -17.01
C LEU A 45 -9.09 -25.34 -15.58
N TYR A 46 -7.89 -25.77 -15.23
CA TYR A 46 -7.55 -25.97 -13.83
C TYR A 46 -7.55 -24.63 -13.09
N VAL A 47 -8.24 -24.55 -11.95
CA VAL A 47 -8.25 -23.35 -11.10
C VAL A 47 -8.25 -23.75 -9.63
N ASP A 48 -7.33 -23.16 -8.85
CA ASP A 48 -7.28 -23.25 -7.40
C ASP A 48 -8.21 -22.20 -6.77
N ARG A 49 -9.36 -22.64 -6.27
CA ARG A 49 -10.40 -21.78 -5.70
C ARG A 49 -11.01 -22.38 -4.44
N VAL A 50 -11.21 -21.54 -3.43
CA VAL A 50 -11.78 -21.98 -2.15
C VAL A 50 -13.27 -22.32 -2.27
N ASP A 51 -14.00 -21.66 -3.17
CA ASP A 51 -15.42 -21.89 -3.42
C ASP A 51 -15.69 -23.10 -4.32
N ILE A 52 -14.71 -23.52 -5.13
CA ILE A 52 -14.78 -24.70 -6.00
C ILE A 52 -13.66 -25.66 -5.58
N PRO A 53 -13.85 -26.42 -4.48
CA PRO A 53 -12.79 -27.26 -3.90
C PRO A 53 -12.37 -28.42 -4.80
N LEU A 54 -13.18 -28.75 -5.80
CA LEU A 54 -12.95 -29.84 -6.75
C LEU A 54 -13.00 -29.25 -8.18
N PRO A 55 -11.86 -28.94 -8.80
CA PRO A 55 -11.81 -28.43 -10.15
C PRO A 55 -12.18 -29.52 -11.17
N ASP A 56 -12.72 -29.11 -12.31
CA ASP A 56 -13.18 -30.01 -13.39
C ASP A 56 -12.03 -30.77 -14.07
N ARG A 57 -10.83 -30.17 -14.06
CA ARG A 57 -9.59 -30.74 -14.61
C ARG A 57 -8.57 -30.97 -13.49
N PRO A 58 -7.73 -32.02 -13.53
CA PRO A 58 -6.60 -32.16 -12.62
C PRO A 58 -5.49 -31.13 -12.93
N TYR A 59 -4.60 -30.89 -11.97
CA TYR A 59 -3.45 -29.99 -12.17
C TYR A 59 -2.48 -30.50 -13.24
N LYS A 60 -2.15 -31.80 -13.21
CA LYS A 60 -1.32 -32.43 -14.23
C LYS A 60 -2.15 -33.32 -15.15
N ASP A 61 -2.09 -33.04 -16.46
CA ASP A 61 -2.72 -33.87 -17.48
C ASP A 61 -1.81 -34.98 -17.99
N THR A 62 -0.53 -34.66 -18.21
CA THR A 62 0.47 -35.62 -18.67
C THR A 62 1.19 -36.24 -17.47
N LEU A 63 1.09 -37.56 -17.34
CA LEU A 63 1.70 -38.32 -16.25
C LEU A 63 3.00 -38.96 -16.73
N SER A 64 4.01 -38.96 -15.89
CA SER A 64 5.20 -39.79 -16.08
C SER A 64 4.88 -41.27 -15.79
N PRO A 65 5.68 -42.23 -16.30
CA PRO A 65 5.44 -43.65 -16.06
C PRO A 65 5.36 -44.02 -14.56
N ALA A 66 6.13 -43.32 -13.72
CA ALA A 66 6.08 -43.49 -12.28
C ALA A 66 4.74 -43.02 -11.69
N GLU A 67 4.24 -41.86 -12.14
CA GLU A 67 2.94 -41.30 -11.70
C GLU A 67 1.77 -42.15 -12.22
N GLU A 68 1.86 -42.72 -13.43
CA GLU A 68 0.88 -43.68 -13.94
C GLU A 68 0.83 -44.95 -13.07
N SER A 69 1.99 -45.49 -12.67
CA SER A 69 2.04 -46.64 -11.76
C SER A 69 1.41 -46.33 -10.40
N LEU A 70 1.59 -45.09 -9.92
CA LEU A 70 0.97 -44.60 -8.69
C LEU A 70 -0.55 -44.45 -8.84
N LYS A 71 -1.03 -43.99 -10.01
CA LYS A 71 -2.46 -43.96 -10.35
C LYS A 71 -3.09 -45.36 -10.43
N GLN A 72 -2.34 -46.39 -10.83
CA GLN A 72 -2.84 -47.76 -10.75
C GLN A 72 -2.94 -48.25 -9.30
N LYS A 73 -1.96 -47.91 -8.45
CA LYS A 73 -2.00 -48.19 -7.01
C LYS A 73 -3.15 -47.48 -6.29
N GLU A 74 -3.52 -46.26 -6.73
CA GLU A 74 -4.64 -45.48 -6.18
C GLU A 74 -5.98 -46.23 -6.22
N LYS A 75 -6.17 -47.13 -7.20
CA LYS A 75 -7.38 -47.95 -7.34
C LYS A 75 -7.52 -49.04 -6.27
N GLY A 76 -6.42 -49.38 -5.58
CA GLY A 76 -6.40 -50.36 -4.50
C GLY A 76 -6.75 -49.77 -3.13
N PRO A 77 -6.55 -50.52 -2.03
CA PRO A 77 -6.82 -50.02 -0.69
C PRO A 77 -5.79 -48.97 -0.25
N TRP A 78 -6.25 -47.79 0.16
CA TRP A 78 -5.41 -46.66 0.58
C TRP A 78 -4.61 -46.90 1.87
N SER A 79 -4.91 -47.98 2.60
CA SER A 79 -4.13 -48.41 3.76
C SER A 79 -2.74 -48.90 3.38
N GLN A 80 -2.53 -49.34 2.13
CA GLN A 80 -1.24 -49.81 1.63
C GLN A 80 -0.35 -48.69 1.07
N LEU A 81 -0.90 -47.49 0.87
CA LEU A 81 -0.15 -46.33 0.38
C LEU A 81 0.63 -45.66 1.50
N SER A 82 1.90 -45.36 1.21
CA SER A 82 2.74 -44.55 2.09
C SER A 82 2.21 -43.10 2.20
N LYS A 83 2.66 -42.36 3.22
CA LYS A 83 2.29 -40.94 3.38
C LYS A 83 2.78 -40.10 2.19
N GLU A 84 3.95 -40.43 1.65
CA GLU A 84 4.55 -39.74 0.50
C GLU A 84 3.79 -40.03 -0.78
N GLU A 85 3.35 -41.28 -0.99
CA GLU A 85 2.52 -41.67 -2.13
C GLU A 85 1.17 -40.93 -2.13
N LYS A 86 0.55 -40.77 -0.95
CA LYS A 86 -0.68 -39.97 -0.79
C LYS A 86 -0.45 -38.49 -1.10
N LEU A 87 0.67 -37.92 -0.65
CA LEU A 87 1.02 -36.54 -0.93
C LEU A 87 1.33 -36.31 -2.42
N ALA A 88 1.99 -37.28 -3.07
CA ALA A 88 2.24 -37.25 -4.50
C ALA A 88 0.93 -37.29 -5.30
N LEU A 89 -0.02 -38.19 -4.93
CA LEU A 89 -1.36 -38.21 -5.51
C LEU A 89 -2.10 -36.87 -5.33
N TYR A 90 -1.94 -36.23 -4.17
CA TYR A 90 -2.50 -34.91 -3.92
C TYR A 90 -1.91 -33.86 -4.88
N ARG A 91 -0.58 -33.77 -4.99
CA ARG A 91 0.11 -32.81 -5.88
C ARG A 91 -0.07 -33.09 -7.37
N LEU A 92 -0.48 -34.31 -7.74
CA LEU A 92 -0.92 -34.64 -9.11
C LEU A 92 -2.28 -34.02 -9.44
N LYS A 93 -3.21 -34.06 -8.48
CA LYS A 93 -4.58 -33.58 -8.68
C LYS A 93 -4.70 -32.08 -8.43
N PHE A 94 -4.00 -31.57 -7.41
CA PHE A 94 -4.08 -30.18 -6.96
C PHE A 94 -2.71 -29.52 -6.96
N CYS A 95 -2.63 -28.26 -7.39
CA CYS A 95 -1.40 -27.47 -7.33
C CYS A 95 -1.15 -26.95 -5.91
N GLN A 96 -2.12 -26.24 -5.33
CA GLN A 96 -2.00 -25.63 -4.01
C GLN A 96 -2.88 -26.32 -2.95
N THR A 97 -2.46 -26.23 -1.69
CA THR A 97 -3.30 -26.62 -0.55
C THR A 97 -4.21 -25.48 -0.09
N PHE A 98 -5.29 -25.78 0.63
CA PHE A 98 -6.17 -24.75 1.21
C PHE A 98 -5.45 -23.65 2.00
N PRO A 99 -4.49 -23.96 2.90
CA PRO A 99 -3.74 -22.90 3.58
C PRO A 99 -2.82 -22.10 2.65
N GLU A 100 -2.23 -22.73 1.62
CA GLU A 100 -1.45 -22.03 0.60
C GLU A 100 -2.33 -21.07 -0.22
N MET A 101 -3.54 -21.51 -0.62
CA MET A 101 -4.51 -20.65 -1.33
C MET A 101 -5.03 -19.49 -0.48
N GLN A 102 -5.10 -19.67 0.84
CA GLN A 102 -5.59 -18.65 1.79
C GLN A 102 -4.47 -17.79 2.38
N GLU A 103 -3.24 -17.93 1.90
CA GLU A 103 -2.12 -17.13 2.40
C GLU A 103 -2.36 -15.63 2.13
N PRO A 104 -2.34 -14.78 3.17
CA PRO A 104 -2.61 -13.36 2.99
C PRO A 104 -1.45 -12.67 2.28
N SER A 105 -1.73 -11.94 1.20
CA SER A 105 -0.71 -11.17 0.48
C SER A 105 -0.41 -9.83 1.18
N ALA A 106 0.86 -9.40 1.09
CA ALA A 106 1.31 -8.11 1.62
C ALA A 106 1.19 -6.95 0.61
N GLU A 107 0.50 -7.17 -0.52
CA GLU A 107 0.36 -6.21 -1.62
C GLU A 107 -0.33 -4.91 -1.20
N TRP A 108 -1.22 -4.96 -0.20
CA TRP A 108 -1.85 -3.75 0.33
C TRP A 108 -0.82 -2.71 0.82
N LYS A 109 0.36 -3.15 1.28
CA LYS A 109 1.44 -2.26 1.71
C LYS A 109 2.05 -1.50 0.54
N THR A 110 2.23 -2.14 -0.61
CA THR A 110 2.76 -1.49 -1.81
C THR A 110 1.73 -0.55 -2.42
N VAL A 111 0.45 -0.92 -2.41
CA VAL A 111 -0.66 -0.05 -2.82
C VAL A 111 -0.72 1.22 -1.96
N LEU A 112 -0.73 1.08 -0.63
CA LEU A 112 -0.71 2.23 0.28
C LEU A 112 0.56 3.07 0.10
N GLY A 113 1.73 2.44 -0.04
CA GLY A 113 2.98 3.14 -0.32
C GLY A 113 2.90 3.99 -1.58
N GLY A 114 2.36 3.44 -2.67
CA GLY A 114 2.12 4.17 -3.91
C GLY A 114 1.21 5.38 -3.72
N ILE A 115 0.07 5.21 -3.03
CA ILE A 115 -0.86 6.30 -2.73
C ILE A 115 -0.17 7.44 -1.98
N PHE A 116 0.60 7.15 -0.93
CA PHE A 116 1.29 8.17 -0.15
C PHE A 116 2.38 8.90 -0.94
N ILE A 117 3.08 8.19 -1.84
CA ILE A 117 4.05 8.83 -2.75
C ILE A 117 3.34 9.84 -3.65
N PHE A 118 2.23 9.46 -4.28
CA PHE A 118 1.49 10.38 -5.15
C PHE A 118 0.89 11.56 -4.38
N LEU A 119 0.30 11.33 -3.20
CA LEU A 119 -0.19 12.41 -2.34
C LEU A 119 0.95 13.36 -1.91
N GLY A 120 2.12 12.82 -1.56
CA GLY A 120 3.30 13.62 -1.22
C GLY A 120 3.78 14.47 -2.39
N LEU A 121 3.85 13.89 -3.59
CA LEU A 121 4.21 14.62 -4.81
C LEU A 121 3.18 15.70 -5.17
N THR A 122 1.89 15.41 -5.10
CA THR A 122 0.83 16.40 -5.31
C THR A 122 0.93 17.54 -4.30
N GLY A 123 1.16 17.22 -3.02
CA GLY A 123 1.37 18.24 -1.98
C GLY A 123 2.58 19.14 -2.27
N LEU A 124 3.68 18.56 -2.76
CA LEU A 124 4.87 19.32 -3.18
C LEU A 124 4.55 20.29 -4.33
N VAL A 125 3.78 19.84 -5.34
CA VAL A 125 3.36 20.68 -6.47
C VAL A 125 2.46 21.82 -6.00
N VAL A 126 1.48 21.55 -5.14
CA VAL A 126 0.57 22.57 -4.58
C VAL A 126 1.35 23.60 -3.76
N TRP A 127 2.32 23.15 -2.95
CA TRP A 127 3.18 24.05 -2.20
C TRP A 127 4.01 24.95 -3.13
N TRP A 128 4.62 24.38 -4.19
CA TRP A 128 5.36 25.16 -5.18
C TRP A 128 4.47 26.20 -5.88
N GLN A 129 3.25 25.83 -6.29
CA GLN A 129 2.26 26.76 -6.84
C GLN A 129 1.95 27.90 -5.85
N LYS A 130 1.84 27.60 -4.56
CA LYS A 130 1.55 28.60 -3.51
C LYS A 130 2.65 29.63 -3.30
N VAL A 131 3.91 29.25 -3.50
CA VAL A 131 5.08 30.12 -3.33
C VAL A 131 5.36 30.95 -4.59
N TYR A 132 5.30 30.33 -5.76
CA TYR A 132 5.80 30.94 -7.00
C TYR A 132 4.73 31.37 -8.01
N VAL A 133 3.52 30.79 -7.96
CA VAL A 133 2.50 31.01 -8.99
C VAL A 133 1.35 31.87 -8.47
N TYR A 134 0.85 31.60 -7.25
CA TYR A 134 -0.32 32.32 -6.73
C TYR A 134 0.03 33.75 -6.30
N PRO A 135 -0.80 34.75 -6.66
CA PRO A 135 -0.59 36.13 -6.27
C PRO A 135 -0.76 36.34 -4.76
N ALA A 136 -0.37 37.53 -4.30
CA ALA A 136 -0.62 37.94 -2.92
C ALA A 136 -2.11 37.85 -2.59
N ARG A 137 -2.39 37.37 -1.38
CA ARG A 137 -3.76 37.24 -0.87
C ARG A 137 -4.40 38.64 -0.83
N PRO A 138 -5.66 38.80 -1.29
CA PRO A 138 -6.30 40.10 -1.26
C PRO A 138 -6.58 40.55 0.18
N ARG A 139 -6.55 41.86 0.41
CA ARG A 139 -6.74 42.52 1.73
C ARG A 139 -8.00 42.10 2.48
N THR A 140 -9.01 41.61 1.75
CA THR A 140 -10.27 41.14 2.32
C THR A 140 -10.12 39.86 3.16
N PHE A 141 -8.96 39.18 3.09
CA PHE A 141 -8.66 38.05 3.96
C PHE A 141 -7.77 38.42 5.15
N ASP A 142 -7.49 39.70 5.37
CA ASP A 142 -6.82 40.16 6.58
C ASP A 142 -7.78 40.04 7.77
N ASP A 143 -7.26 39.65 8.93
CA ASP A 143 -8.07 39.35 10.12
C ASP A 143 -8.97 40.52 10.54
N ASP A 144 -8.47 41.75 10.45
CA ASP A 144 -9.22 42.97 10.78
C ASP A 144 -10.41 43.20 9.84
N TRP A 145 -10.24 42.90 8.56
CA TRP A 145 -11.29 43.05 7.56
C TRP A 145 -12.33 41.95 7.74
N GLN A 146 -11.90 40.71 7.97
CA GLN A 146 -12.79 39.59 8.27
C GLN A 146 -13.60 39.81 9.56
N ALA A 147 -12.97 40.37 10.60
CA ALA A 147 -13.66 40.72 11.84
C ALA A 147 -14.71 41.81 11.62
N LYS A 148 -14.43 42.82 10.79
CA LYS A 148 -15.39 43.86 10.42
C LYS A 148 -16.55 43.30 9.59
N GLN A 149 -16.26 42.47 8.59
CA GLN A 149 -17.30 41.79 7.81
C GLN A 149 -18.16 40.88 8.67
N GLY A 150 -17.56 40.12 9.59
CA GLY A 150 -18.28 39.28 10.53
C GLY A 150 -19.23 40.09 11.39
N LYS A 151 -18.79 41.26 11.91
CA LYS A 151 -19.65 42.19 12.64
C LYS A 151 -20.80 42.73 11.79
N THR A 152 -20.51 43.23 10.58
CA THR A 152 -21.53 43.75 9.65
C THR A 152 -22.56 42.69 9.26
N THR A 153 -22.10 41.47 9.04
CA THR A 153 -22.99 40.34 8.70
C THR A 153 -23.93 39.99 9.85
N VAL A 154 -23.43 40.07 11.10
CA VAL A 154 -24.22 39.87 12.32
C VAL A 154 -25.22 41.01 12.52
N THR A 155 -24.82 42.27 12.29
CA THR A 155 -25.72 43.42 12.45
C THR A 155 -26.84 43.42 11.42
N ASP A 156 -26.51 43.07 10.17
CA ASP A 156 -27.43 43.16 9.04
C ASP A 156 -28.31 41.90 8.91
N LYS A 157 -28.15 40.92 9.81
CA LYS A 157 -28.90 39.66 9.88
C LYS A 157 -29.00 38.97 8.51
N ILE A 158 -27.88 38.87 7.80
CA ILE A 158 -27.85 38.30 6.46
C ILE A 158 -28.25 36.82 6.53
N ASP A 159 -29.35 36.48 5.85
CA ASP A 159 -29.95 35.14 5.84
C ASP A 159 -28.93 34.10 5.34
N GLY A 160 -28.47 33.25 6.26
CA GLY A 160 -27.42 32.24 6.03
C GLY A 160 -26.33 32.24 7.11
N PHE A 161 -25.99 33.40 7.68
CA PHE A 161 -25.01 33.51 8.78
C PHE A 161 -25.63 33.25 10.16
N THR A 162 -26.96 33.43 10.26
CA THR A 162 -27.77 33.17 11.46
C THR A 162 -27.61 31.73 11.97
N TYR A 163 -27.38 30.75 11.08
CA TYR A 163 -27.13 29.35 11.43
C TYR A 163 -25.77 29.11 12.13
N ASN A 164 -24.76 29.94 11.87
CA ASN A 164 -23.46 29.85 12.56
C ASN A 164 -23.48 30.60 13.90
N ILE A 165 -24.17 31.75 13.96
CA ILE A 165 -24.34 32.53 15.20
C ILE A 165 -25.15 31.72 16.23
N SER A 166 -26.23 31.06 15.81
CA SER A 166 -27.03 30.23 16.71
C SER A 166 -26.19 29.11 17.34
N LYS A 167 -25.39 28.38 16.55
CA LYS A 167 -24.48 27.33 17.06
C LYS A 167 -23.47 27.87 18.08
N PHE A 168 -22.90 29.06 17.86
CA PHE A 168 -21.95 29.67 18.78
C PHE A 168 -22.63 30.09 20.10
N SER A 169 -23.83 30.67 20.03
CA SER A 169 -24.64 31.00 21.22
C SER A 169 -25.09 29.76 22.00
N TYR A 170 -25.48 28.68 21.32
CA TYR A 170 -25.81 27.40 21.99
C TYR A 170 -24.60 26.78 22.69
N PHE A 171 -23.41 26.85 22.07
CA PHE A 171 -22.19 26.31 22.67
C PHE A 171 -21.79 27.07 23.95
N ILE A 172 -21.90 28.41 23.94
CA ILE A 172 -21.65 29.23 25.13
C ILE A 172 -22.69 28.97 26.23
N TYR A 173 -23.97 28.85 25.87
CA TYR A 173 -25.05 28.60 26.83
C TYR A 173 -24.89 27.24 27.53
N ILE A 174 -24.54 26.20 26.77
CA ILE A 174 -24.25 24.86 27.30
C ILE A 174 -22.99 24.87 28.19
N TYR A 175 -21.93 25.56 27.78
CA TYR A 175 -20.69 25.65 28.55
C TYR A 175 -20.90 26.38 29.89
N ILE A 176 -21.68 27.46 29.92
CA ILE A 176 -22.03 28.16 31.16
C ILE A 176 -22.91 27.28 32.07
N TYR A 177 -23.84 26.50 31.49
CA TYR A 177 -24.74 25.63 32.26
C TYR A 177 -24.06 24.37 32.82
N ILE A 178 -22.96 23.91 32.21
CA ILE A 178 -22.20 22.74 32.68
C ILE A 178 -21.15 23.12 33.75
N TYR A 179 -20.67 24.37 33.75
CA TYR A 179 -19.60 24.85 34.63
C TYR A 179 -20.07 25.80 35.74
N ILE A 180 -21.38 25.89 35.98
CA ILE A 180 -22.04 26.48 37.16
C ILE A 180 -22.79 25.35 37.87
#